data_AF-A0A7C4X7W7-F1
#
_entry.id   AF-A0A7C4X7W7-F1
#
_cell.length_a   1.000
_cell.length_b   1.000
_cell.length_c   1.000
_cell.angle_alpha   90.00
_cell.angle_beta   90.00
_cell.angle_gamma   90.00
#
_symmetry.space_group_name_H-M   'P 1'
#
loop_
_entity.id
_entity.type
_entity.pdbx_description
1 polymer ?
#
loop_
_entity_poly.entity_id
_entity_poly.type
_entity_poly.pdbx_seq_one_letter_code
_entity_poly.pdbx_strand_id
1 'polypeptide(L)'
;MGRFFIFSIPLVLLANPIKIEIINEFQTDYNQRLEFHLTDSIEYPILYDSVITPVGVAIIDTNLVIEPGGYLIIDTSMLSGPFYLPQDSGFIIYPNFLDTVFYPYDGYYYIVPAPPIGSSAAKFYCWINSGVDLEMLKDWYIDSTPTFGYPNDDYQGCKISGYVCGNGTPLNGAEVIARTYRNIYTPHSFYDSCITYTDQDGFYFMDSLLPDRFWVEVAYPGYLPDSQLTDPLHFLQPLTINFNLVGIEDNKVVKDPASAGLKVYPNPFQGLLRISYIVGRNAKNYALRVYDASGRLVKDFSRFTTYDLRPTGIIWDGTDDMGCPVQEGVYFICTPYSRVKVIKL
;
A
#
# COMPACT_ATOMS: atom_id res chain seq x y z
N MET A 1 20.11 -26.00 -43.44
CA MET A 1 19.97 -24.54 -43.59
C MET A 1 19.92 -23.94 -42.20
N GLY A 2 21.01 -23.31 -41.78
CA GLY A 2 21.15 -22.74 -40.44
C GLY A 2 20.22 -21.54 -40.25
N ARG A 3 19.45 -21.56 -39.16
CA ARG A 3 18.75 -20.36 -38.69
C ARG A 3 19.73 -19.58 -37.84
N PHE A 4 20.21 -18.47 -38.39
CA PHE A 4 20.88 -17.43 -37.61
C PHE A 4 19.83 -16.81 -36.68
N PHE A 5 19.94 -17.07 -35.37
CA PHE A 5 19.30 -16.24 -34.36
C PHE A 5 20.12 -14.97 -34.25
N ILE A 6 19.62 -13.88 -34.83
CA ILE A 6 20.22 -12.57 -34.69
C ILE A 6 19.92 -12.11 -33.27
N PHE A 7 20.97 -11.94 -32.47
CA PHE A 7 20.97 -11.28 -31.18
C PHE A 7 20.29 -9.91 -31.29
N SER A 8 19.11 -9.78 -30.69
CA SER A 8 18.43 -8.48 -30.54
C SER A 8 18.05 -8.20 -29.08
N ILE A 9 18.86 -8.67 -28.13
CA ILE A 9 18.70 -8.37 -26.71
C ILE A 9 19.32 -7.02 -26.30
N PRO A 10 20.46 -6.52 -26.85
CA PRO A 10 21.05 -5.31 -26.29
C PRO A 10 20.34 -4.00 -26.67
N LEU A 11 19.38 -4.00 -27.61
CA LEU A 11 18.75 -2.75 -28.07
C LEU A 11 17.50 -2.32 -27.30
N VAL A 12 16.77 -3.23 -26.64
CA VAL A 12 15.58 -2.87 -25.85
C VAL A 12 15.97 -2.29 -24.50
N LEU A 13 17.14 -2.65 -23.97
CA LEU A 13 17.71 -2.11 -22.72
C LEU A 13 18.21 -0.65 -22.83
N LEU A 14 18.26 -0.07 -24.03
CA LEU A 14 18.82 1.27 -24.27
C LEU A 14 17.80 2.42 -24.25
N ALA A 15 16.50 2.13 -24.07
CA ALA A 15 15.47 3.19 -24.03
C ALA A 15 15.00 3.54 -22.60
N ASN A 16 15.14 2.62 -21.65
CA ASN A 16 14.96 2.83 -20.20
C ASN A 16 15.43 1.53 -19.55
N PRO A 17 16.49 1.48 -18.73
CA PRO A 17 16.87 0.24 -18.07
C PRO A 17 15.81 -0.04 -17.00
N ILE A 18 14.73 -0.73 -17.38
CA ILE A 18 13.91 -1.42 -16.40
C ILE A 18 14.87 -2.45 -15.81
N LYS A 19 15.34 -2.21 -14.59
CA LYS A 19 16.07 -3.20 -13.82
C LYS A 19 15.07 -4.34 -13.58
N ILE A 20 15.22 -5.42 -14.34
CA ILE A 20 14.36 -6.59 -14.20
C ILE A 20 14.95 -7.44 -13.08
N GLU A 21 14.27 -7.47 -11.93
CA GLU A 21 14.70 -8.26 -10.78
C GLU A 21 14.06 -9.64 -10.86
N ILE A 22 14.87 -10.67 -11.16
CA ILE A 22 14.40 -12.04 -11.36
C ILE A 22 14.67 -12.95 -10.16
N ILE A 23 15.63 -12.63 -9.29
CA ILE A 23 15.94 -13.44 -8.11
C ILE A 23 14.73 -13.37 -7.19
N ASN A 24 14.01 -14.50 -7.06
CA ASN A 24 12.71 -14.57 -6.41
C ASN A 24 12.79 -15.20 -5.02
N GLU A 25 13.57 -16.27 -4.89
CA GLU A 25 13.70 -17.02 -3.65
C GLU A 25 15.11 -17.63 -3.57
N PHE A 26 15.69 -17.72 -2.37
CA PHE A 26 16.97 -18.42 -2.19
C PHE A 26 17.13 -19.06 -0.80
N GLN A 27 17.98 -20.09 -0.74
CA GLN A 27 18.38 -20.76 0.49
C GLN A 27 19.89 -20.79 0.68
N THR A 28 20.33 -20.66 1.93
CA THR A 28 21.75 -20.60 2.32
C THR A 28 22.25 -21.88 3.01
N ASP A 29 21.38 -22.87 3.22
CA ASP A 29 21.68 -24.07 4.01
C ASP A 29 22.37 -25.18 3.17
N TYR A 30 22.17 -26.45 3.51
CA TYR A 30 22.76 -27.58 2.77
C TYR A 30 22.11 -27.82 1.40
N ASN A 31 20.88 -27.34 1.17
CA ASN A 31 20.12 -27.50 -0.07
C ASN A 31 20.13 -26.21 -0.89
N GLN A 32 21.29 -25.53 -0.99
CA GLN A 32 21.35 -24.20 -1.60
C GLN A 32 20.73 -24.17 -2.98
N ARG A 33 19.71 -23.32 -3.09
CA ARG A 33 18.86 -23.16 -4.25
C ARG A 33 18.65 -21.69 -4.50
N LEU A 34 18.49 -21.36 -5.77
CA LEU A 34 18.13 -20.06 -6.26
C LEU A 34 16.93 -20.24 -7.17
N GLU A 35 15.91 -19.43 -6.97
CA GLU A 35 14.75 -19.39 -7.84
C GLU A 35 14.74 -18.09 -8.63
N PHE A 36 14.47 -18.22 -9.93
CA PHE A 36 14.21 -17.12 -10.82
C PHE A 36 12.74 -17.04 -11.18
N HIS A 37 12.20 -15.83 -11.14
CA HIS A 37 10.87 -15.51 -11.62
C HIS A 37 10.94 -14.31 -12.59
N LEU A 38 10.50 -14.52 -13.83
CA LEU A 38 10.45 -13.47 -14.84
C LEU A 38 9.00 -13.09 -15.13
N THR A 39 8.61 -11.88 -14.74
CA THR A 39 7.25 -11.35 -14.98
C THR A 39 7.00 -10.89 -16.42
N ASP A 40 8.03 -10.92 -17.28
CA ASP A 40 7.94 -10.51 -18.68
C ASP A 40 7.37 -11.63 -19.57
N SER A 41 6.97 -11.28 -20.80
CA SER A 41 6.31 -12.18 -21.76
C SER A 41 7.27 -12.93 -22.68
N ILE A 42 8.57 -12.94 -22.39
CA ILE A 42 9.62 -13.50 -23.25
C ILE A 42 10.35 -14.62 -22.52
N GLU A 43 10.42 -15.80 -23.14
CA GLU A 43 11.26 -16.92 -22.69
C GLU A 43 12.75 -16.56 -22.77
N TYR A 44 13.52 -16.95 -21.75
CA TYR A 44 14.94 -16.64 -21.68
C TYR A 44 15.80 -17.89 -21.40
N PRO A 45 16.56 -18.40 -22.40
CA PRO A 45 17.49 -19.49 -22.18
C PRO A 45 18.72 -19.02 -21.40
N ILE A 46 19.13 -19.79 -20.40
CA ILE A 46 20.19 -19.38 -19.43
C ILE A 46 21.43 -20.27 -19.47
N LEU A 47 21.57 -21.14 -20.47
CA LEU A 47 22.76 -21.98 -20.62
C LEU A 47 24.00 -21.08 -20.80
N TYR A 48 25.03 -21.32 -19.99
CA TYR A 48 26.28 -20.56 -19.88
C TYR A 48 26.17 -19.19 -19.19
N ASP A 49 25.02 -18.86 -18.62
CA ASP A 49 24.89 -17.67 -17.78
C ASP A 49 25.68 -17.84 -16.48
N SER A 50 26.16 -16.72 -15.94
CA SER A 50 26.92 -16.71 -14.70
C SER A 50 26.05 -16.36 -13.50
N VAL A 51 26.22 -17.07 -12.40
CA VAL A 51 25.75 -16.68 -11.06
C VAL A 51 26.97 -16.40 -10.20
N ILE A 52 27.04 -15.20 -9.61
CA ILE A 52 28.18 -14.80 -8.76
C ILE A 52 27.75 -14.82 -7.30
N THR A 53 28.53 -15.50 -6.48
CA THR A 53 28.37 -15.63 -5.03
C THR A 53 29.67 -15.21 -4.32
N PRO A 54 29.72 -15.12 -2.98
CA PRO A 54 30.94 -14.73 -2.27
C PRO A 54 32.16 -15.63 -2.54
N VAL A 55 31.94 -16.89 -2.93
CA VAL A 55 33.02 -17.84 -3.22
C VAL A 55 33.50 -17.80 -4.67
N GLY A 56 32.82 -17.08 -5.56
CA GLY A 56 33.22 -16.89 -6.94
C GLY A 56 32.08 -16.98 -7.94
N VAL A 57 32.45 -17.29 -9.17
CA VAL A 57 31.54 -17.34 -10.33
C VAL A 57 31.22 -18.80 -10.65
N ALA A 58 29.94 -19.15 -10.61
CA ALA A 58 29.41 -20.40 -11.13
C ALA A 58 28.76 -20.15 -12.50
N ILE A 59 28.83 -21.15 -13.38
CA ILE A 59 28.25 -21.12 -14.72
C ILE A 59 27.12 -22.15 -14.78
N ILE A 60 25.97 -21.75 -15.30
CA ILE A 60 24.85 -22.66 -15.56
C ILE A 60 25.23 -23.57 -16.72
N ASP A 61 25.39 -24.87 -16.44
CA ASP A 61 25.85 -25.87 -17.41
C ASP A 61 24.73 -26.81 -17.89
N THR A 62 23.53 -26.61 -17.36
CA THR A 62 22.32 -27.34 -17.73
C THR A 62 21.45 -26.48 -18.65
N ASN A 63 20.88 -27.08 -19.69
CA ASN A 63 20.06 -26.36 -20.66
C ASN A 63 18.67 -26.05 -20.07
N LEU A 64 18.53 -24.86 -19.49
CA LEU A 64 17.33 -24.36 -18.83
C LEU A 64 16.78 -23.13 -19.56
N VAL A 65 15.48 -22.92 -19.44
CA VAL A 65 14.76 -21.75 -19.97
C VAL A 65 13.89 -21.19 -18.86
N ILE A 66 13.98 -19.88 -18.62
CA ILE A 66 13.02 -19.16 -17.78
C ILE A 66 11.80 -18.87 -18.64
N GLU A 67 10.70 -19.53 -18.34
CA GLU A 67 9.41 -19.32 -19.01
C GLU A 67 8.74 -18.03 -18.50
N PRO A 68 7.93 -17.33 -19.33
CA PRO A 68 7.11 -16.19 -18.91
C PRO A 68 6.21 -16.52 -17.72
N GLY A 69 6.39 -15.79 -16.62
CA GLY A 69 5.68 -16.05 -15.35
C GLY A 69 6.07 -17.35 -14.66
N GLY A 70 7.10 -18.04 -15.15
CA GLY A 70 7.61 -19.29 -14.59
C GLY A 70 8.46 -19.07 -13.33
N TYR A 71 8.64 -20.17 -12.58
CA TYR A 71 9.47 -20.24 -11.37
C TYR A 71 10.55 -21.30 -11.62
N LEU A 72 11.74 -20.85 -12.03
CA LEU A 72 12.85 -21.72 -12.41
C LEU A 72 13.83 -21.88 -11.24
N ILE A 73 14.12 -23.12 -10.88
CA ILE A 73 15.04 -23.46 -9.79
C ILE A 73 16.42 -23.79 -10.36
N ILE A 74 17.46 -23.28 -9.71
CA ILE A 74 18.86 -23.63 -9.94
C ILE A 74 19.46 -24.10 -8.61
N ASP A 75 20.19 -25.20 -8.65
CA ASP A 75 20.99 -25.69 -7.52
C ASP A 75 22.41 -26.05 -7.97
N THR A 76 23.25 -26.45 -7.01
CA THR A 76 24.66 -26.80 -7.25
C THR A 76 24.89 -27.93 -8.26
N SER A 77 23.89 -28.77 -8.55
CA SER A 77 24.01 -29.84 -9.56
C SER A 77 23.89 -29.34 -11.00
N MET A 78 23.37 -28.12 -11.19
CA MET A 78 23.18 -27.47 -12.49
C MET A 78 24.25 -26.41 -12.79
N LEU A 79 25.31 -26.41 -11.98
CA LEU A 79 26.34 -25.38 -11.96
C LEU A 79 27.74 -25.99 -12.07
N SER A 80 28.53 -25.39 -12.96
CA SER A 80 29.97 -25.60 -13.05
C SER A 80 30.72 -24.43 -12.40
N GLY A 81 31.54 -24.72 -11.39
CA GLY A 81 32.35 -23.71 -10.67
C GLY A 81 31.94 -23.52 -9.21
N PRO A 82 32.58 -22.57 -8.48
CA PRO A 82 32.29 -22.32 -7.08
C PRO A 82 30.93 -21.65 -6.89
N PHE A 83 30.03 -22.32 -6.16
CA PHE A 83 28.77 -21.78 -5.70
C PHE A 83 28.60 -22.07 -4.21
N TYR A 84 28.46 -21.01 -3.41
CA TYR A 84 28.17 -21.13 -1.99
C TYR A 84 27.61 -19.80 -1.45
N LEU A 85 26.49 -19.91 -0.77
CA LEU A 85 25.76 -18.85 -0.07
C LEU A 85 26.00 -19.03 1.43
N PRO A 86 26.80 -18.16 2.08
CA PRO A 86 27.03 -18.24 3.52
C PRO A 86 25.74 -18.02 4.31
N GLN A 87 25.59 -18.69 5.45
CA GLN A 87 24.38 -18.60 6.29
C GLN A 87 24.09 -17.18 6.78
N ASP A 88 25.12 -16.48 7.29
CA ASP A 88 24.92 -15.23 8.04
C ASP A 88 24.89 -13.99 7.17
N SER A 89 25.67 -13.95 6.09
CA SER A 89 25.69 -12.83 5.17
C SER A 89 26.37 -13.17 3.84
N GLY A 90 25.83 -12.68 2.73
CA GLY A 90 26.38 -12.90 1.41
C GLY A 90 25.72 -12.03 0.35
N PHE A 91 25.96 -12.41 -0.90
CA PHE A 91 25.32 -11.78 -2.05
C PHE A 91 25.09 -12.77 -3.17
N ILE A 92 24.16 -12.42 -4.06
CA ILE A 92 23.86 -13.13 -5.29
C ILE A 92 23.81 -12.08 -6.39
N ILE A 93 24.61 -12.25 -7.44
CA ILE A 93 24.57 -11.38 -8.61
C ILE A 93 24.24 -12.23 -9.83
N TYR A 94 23.24 -11.81 -10.58
CA TYR A 94 22.90 -12.33 -11.90
C TYR A 94 23.17 -11.26 -12.96
N PRO A 95 24.36 -11.24 -13.59
CA PRO A 95 24.82 -10.12 -14.41
C PRO A 95 23.96 -9.84 -15.63
N ASN A 96 23.36 -10.86 -16.25
CA ASN A 96 22.59 -10.70 -17.48
C ASN A 96 21.30 -9.87 -17.29
N PHE A 97 20.77 -9.82 -16.07
CA PHE A 97 19.63 -8.97 -15.72
C PHE A 97 20.02 -7.79 -14.83
N LEU A 98 21.32 -7.65 -14.52
CA LEU A 98 21.83 -6.68 -13.53
C LEU A 98 21.11 -6.83 -12.17
N ASP A 99 20.66 -8.05 -11.85
CA ASP A 99 19.99 -8.32 -10.60
C ASP A 99 21.00 -8.66 -9.52
N THR A 100 20.80 -8.09 -8.34
CA THR A 100 21.74 -8.21 -7.23
C THR A 100 20.97 -8.21 -5.93
N VAL A 101 21.22 -9.24 -5.14
CA VAL A 101 20.66 -9.42 -3.80
C VAL A 101 21.82 -9.47 -2.81
N PHE A 102 21.79 -8.60 -1.82
CA PHE A 102 22.63 -8.71 -0.62
C PHE A 102 21.76 -9.22 0.51
N TYR A 103 22.30 -10.08 1.37
CA TYR A 103 21.59 -10.54 2.56
C TYR A 103 22.55 -10.69 3.75
N PRO A 104 22.12 -10.39 4.98
CA PRO A 104 20.98 -9.53 5.23
C PRO A 104 21.23 -8.15 4.62
N TYR A 105 20.16 -7.50 4.17
CA TYR A 105 20.21 -6.13 3.71
C TYR A 105 19.11 -5.35 4.41
N ASP A 106 19.48 -4.27 5.07
CA ASP A 106 18.57 -3.38 5.79
C ASP A 106 18.51 -2.05 5.02
N GLY A 107 17.69 -2.04 3.97
CA GLY A 107 17.53 -0.91 3.08
C GLY A 107 16.24 -0.14 3.36
N TYR A 108 16.23 1.13 2.97
CA TYR A 108 15.04 1.98 3.13
C TYR A 108 13.81 1.48 2.35
N TYR A 109 14.02 0.96 1.13
CA TYR A 109 12.93 0.56 0.24
C TYR A 109 12.56 -0.92 0.30
N TYR A 110 13.45 -1.76 0.81
CA TYR A 110 13.22 -3.19 1.00
C TYR A 110 14.29 -3.73 1.92
N ILE A 111 13.95 -4.80 2.63
CA ILE A 111 14.84 -5.57 3.47
C ILE A 111 15.03 -6.93 2.81
N VAL A 112 16.18 -7.55 2.97
CA VAL A 112 16.39 -8.95 2.57
C VAL A 112 16.91 -9.70 3.79
N PRO A 113 16.23 -10.76 4.26
CA PRO A 113 16.72 -11.55 5.38
C PRO A 113 17.84 -12.48 4.94
N ALA A 114 18.73 -12.82 5.88
CA ALA A 114 19.48 -14.06 5.79
C ALA A 114 18.57 -15.20 6.28
N PRO A 115 18.24 -16.19 5.44
CA PRO A 115 17.30 -17.23 5.83
C PRO A 115 17.95 -18.22 6.84
N PRO A 116 17.22 -18.60 7.91
CA PRO A 116 17.63 -19.70 8.79
C PRO A 116 17.71 -21.05 8.07
N ILE A 117 18.35 -22.04 8.70
CA ILE A 117 18.39 -23.43 8.21
C ILE A 117 16.96 -23.96 8.03
N GLY A 118 16.68 -24.57 6.87
CA GLY A 118 15.37 -25.14 6.54
C GLY A 118 14.36 -24.12 6.00
N SER A 119 14.70 -22.83 5.99
CA SER A 119 13.86 -21.74 5.46
C SER A 119 14.48 -21.16 4.20
N SER A 120 13.76 -20.26 3.53
CA SER A 120 14.27 -19.46 2.41
C SER A 120 13.97 -17.98 2.64
N ALA A 121 14.67 -17.13 1.90
CA ALA A 121 14.30 -15.74 1.75
C ALA A 121 13.50 -15.64 0.46
N ALA A 122 12.24 -15.23 0.56
CA ALA A 122 11.29 -15.18 -0.55
C ALA A 122 10.84 -13.73 -0.79
N LYS A 123 10.62 -13.39 -2.07
CA LYS A 123 10.13 -12.08 -2.48
C LYS A 123 8.61 -12.09 -2.57
N PHE A 124 7.97 -11.14 -1.90
CA PHE A 124 6.62 -10.72 -2.21
C PHE A 124 6.67 -9.59 -3.23
N TYR A 125 5.78 -9.59 -4.22
CA TYR A 125 5.56 -8.43 -5.07
C TYR A 125 4.09 -8.29 -5.45
N CYS A 126 3.65 -7.07 -5.71
CA CYS A 126 2.35 -6.81 -6.31
C CYS A 126 2.41 -5.60 -7.24
N TRP A 127 1.65 -5.70 -8.33
CA TRP A 127 1.50 -4.58 -9.27
C TRP A 127 0.43 -3.61 -8.76
N ILE A 128 0.77 -2.34 -8.79
CA ILE A 128 -0.12 -1.24 -8.41
C ILE A 128 -0.23 -0.25 -9.57
N ASN A 129 -1.40 0.37 -9.70
CA ASN A 129 -1.62 1.46 -10.63
C ASN A 129 -1.66 2.79 -9.86
N SER A 130 -0.64 3.63 -10.03
CA SER A 130 -0.56 4.95 -9.39
C SER A 130 -1.29 6.06 -10.19
N GLY A 131 -1.96 5.68 -11.27
CA GLY A 131 -2.68 6.57 -12.20
C GLY A 131 -1.80 7.16 -13.30
N VAL A 132 -0.48 7.01 -13.21
CA VAL A 132 0.50 7.47 -14.21
C VAL A 132 1.26 6.30 -14.80
N ASP A 133 1.78 5.41 -13.94
CA ASP A 133 2.53 4.22 -14.33
C ASP A 133 2.04 2.98 -13.57
N LEU A 134 2.33 1.81 -14.12
CA LEU A 134 2.28 0.55 -13.38
C LEU A 134 3.57 0.42 -12.60
N GLU A 135 3.47 0.37 -11.28
CA GLU A 135 4.59 0.21 -10.36
C GLU A 135 4.50 -1.14 -9.66
N MET A 136 5.64 -1.70 -9.27
CA MET A 136 5.71 -2.93 -8.48
C MET A 136 6.09 -2.59 -7.04
N LEU A 137 5.20 -2.86 -6.10
CA LEU A 137 5.58 -2.96 -4.70
C LEU A 137 6.25 -4.32 -4.48
N LYS A 138 7.21 -4.35 -3.57
CA LYS A 138 7.94 -5.57 -3.22
C LYS A 138 8.37 -5.55 -1.77
N ASP A 139 8.53 -6.73 -1.21
CA ASP A 139 9.11 -6.96 0.11
C ASP A 139 9.83 -8.31 0.11
N TRP A 140 10.70 -8.56 1.08
CA TRP A 140 11.20 -9.91 1.33
C TRP A 140 10.79 -10.39 2.71
N TYR A 141 10.61 -11.70 2.79
CA TYR A 141 10.24 -12.37 4.02
C TYR A 141 10.98 -13.69 4.17
N ILE A 142 10.92 -14.24 5.38
CA ILE A 142 11.39 -15.59 5.65
C ILE A 142 10.23 -16.52 5.36
N ASP A 143 10.40 -17.38 4.37
CA ASP A 143 9.51 -18.50 4.11
C ASP A 143 10.01 -19.71 4.90
N SER A 144 9.21 -20.10 5.90
CA SER A 144 9.52 -21.23 6.78
C SER A 144 9.23 -22.59 6.15
N THR A 145 8.51 -22.62 5.04
CA THR A 145 8.06 -23.80 4.30
C THR A 145 8.35 -23.68 2.80
N PRO A 146 9.62 -23.51 2.39
CA PRO A 146 10.01 -23.10 1.03
C PRO A 146 9.31 -23.86 -0.11
N THR A 147 8.57 -23.14 -0.95
CA THR A 147 7.79 -23.68 -2.07
C THR A 147 8.44 -23.50 -3.45
N PHE A 148 9.74 -23.75 -3.55
CA PHE A 148 10.47 -23.68 -4.83
C PHE A 148 9.74 -24.34 -6.01
N GLY A 149 9.68 -23.63 -7.13
CA GLY A 149 9.03 -24.01 -8.38
C GLY A 149 7.57 -23.56 -8.47
N TYR A 150 7.06 -22.86 -7.45
CA TYR A 150 5.68 -22.39 -7.36
C TYR A 150 5.63 -20.92 -6.90
N PRO A 151 4.49 -20.23 -7.09
CA PRO A 151 4.31 -18.90 -6.52
C PRO A 151 4.48 -18.90 -4.99
N ASN A 152 5.31 -17.99 -4.50
CA ASN A 152 5.48 -17.66 -3.08
C ASN A 152 4.11 -17.39 -2.41
N ASP A 153 3.76 -18.14 -1.37
CA ASP A 153 2.41 -18.16 -0.77
C ASP A 153 2.35 -17.81 0.73
N ASP A 154 3.50 -17.74 1.41
CA ASP A 154 3.59 -17.60 2.87
C ASP A 154 3.71 -16.14 3.38
N TYR A 155 3.60 -15.15 2.51
CA TYR A 155 3.64 -13.74 2.91
C TYR A 155 2.39 -13.36 3.73
N GLN A 156 2.58 -12.78 4.92
CA GLN A 156 1.46 -12.47 5.83
C GLN A 156 1.10 -10.97 5.90
N GLY A 157 1.80 -10.11 5.15
CA GLY A 157 1.56 -8.67 5.13
C GLY A 157 2.12 -7.92 6.33
N CYS A 158 2.36 -6.63 6.14
CA CYS A 158 2.96 -5.75 7.12
C CYS A 158 2.02 -5.46 8.30
N LYS A 159 2.61 -5.00 9.41
CA LYS A 159 1.91 -4.82 10.69
C LYS A 159 2.20 -3.43 11.27
N ILE A 160 1.16 -2.79 11.81
CA ILE A 160 1.25 -1.57 12.62
C ILE A 160 0.59 -1.83 13.96
N SER A 161 1.19 -1.35 15.04
CA SER A 161 0.64 -1.44 16.38
C SER A 161 0.96 -0.19 17.20
N GLY A 162 0.34 -0.06 18.36
CA GLY A 162 0.77 0.92 19.34
C GLY A 162 -0.34 1.32 20.28
N TYR A 163 -0.16 2.47 20.94
CA TYR A 163 -1.06 2.95 21.98
C TYR A 163 -1.58 4.34 21.68
N VAL A 164 -2.86 4.58 22.00
CA VAL A 164 -3.47 5.92 21.98
C VAL A 164 -3.78 6.33 23.41
N CYS A 165 -3.16 7.42 23.83
CA CYS A 165 -3.39 8.04 25.12
C CYS A 165 -3.90 9.47 24.95
N GLY A 166 -4.67 9.95 25.92
CA GLY A 166 -5.09 11.35 26.05
C GLY A 166 -4.61 11.89 27.39
N ASN A 167 -3.81 12.95 27.38
CA ASN A 167 -3.19 13.52 28.59
C ASN A 167 -2.53 12.46 29.51
N GLY A 168 -1.88 11.45 28.90
CA GLY A 168 -1.21 10.36 29.62
C GLY A 168 -2.11 9.21 30.10
N THR A 169 -3.41 9.22 29.79
CA THR A 169 -4.34 8.12 30.11
C THR A 169 -4.71 7.35 28.85
N PRO A 170 -4.70 6.01 28.85
CA PRO A 170 -5.15 5.22 27.69
C PRO A 170 -6.60 5.55 27.30
N LEU A 171 -6.86 5.63 25.99
CA LEU A 171 -8.19 5.90 25.45
C LEU A 171 -8.78 4.62 24.87
N ASN A 172 -9.84 4.11 25.49
CA ASN A 172 -10.60 2.97 25.00
C ASN A 172 -11.57 3.39 23.88
N GLY A 173 -11.52 2.69 22.75
CA GLY A 173 -12.41 2.93 21.62
C GLY A 173 -12.01 4.13 20.75
N ALA A 174 -10.75 4.57 20.80
CA ALA A 174 -10.19 5.48 19.81
C ALA A 174 -10.15 4.81 18.45
N GLU A 175 -10.72 5.48 17.45
CA GLU A 175 -10.70 5.01 16.07
C GLU A 175 -9.31 5.28 15.50
N VAL A 176 -8.68 4.24 14.96
CA VAL A 176 -7.40 4.33 14.26
C VAL A 176 -7.60 3.86 12.83
N ILE A 177 -7.26 4.71 11.87
CA ILE A 177 -7.42 4.47 10.44
C ILE A 177 -6.05 4.48 9.80
N ALA A 178 -5.69 3.43 9.07
CA ALA A 178 -4.52 3.42 8.19
C ALA A 178 -4.98 3.43 6.74
N ARG A 179 -4.39 4.30 5.91
CA ARG A 179 -4.61 4.33 4.46
C ARG A 179 -3.30 4.55 3.73
N THR A 180 -3.08 3.86 2.62
CA THR A 180 -1.90 4.09 1.80
C THR A 180 -1.79 5.56 1.42
N TYR A 181 -0.56 6.09 1.39
CA TYR A 181 -0.28 7.49 1.02
C TYR A 181 -0.78 7.85 -0.38
N ARG A 182 -0.92 6.84 -1.25
CA ARG A 182 -1.41 6.96 -2.62
C ARG A 182 -2.68 6.14 -2.79
N ASN A 183 -3.54 6.56 -3.73
CA ASN A 183 -4.66 5.73 -4.15
C ASN A 183 -4.11 4.56 -4.97
N ILE A 184 -4.08 3.39 -4.36
CA ILE A 184 -3.61 2.16 -4.98
C ILE A 184 -4.82 1.33 -5.38
N TYR A 185 -4.82 0.84 -6.61
CA TYR A 185 -5.72 -0.24 -7.02
C TYR A 185 -4.89 -1.50 -7.16
N THR A 186 -5.16 -2.50 -6.33
CA THR A 186 -4.54 -3.81 -6.42
C THR A 186 -5.57 -4.91 -6.26
N PRO A 187 -5.51 -6.00 -7.06
CA PRO A 187 -6.35 -7.17 -6.88
C PRO A 187 -5.85 -8.10 -5.75
N HIS A 188 -4.82 -7.71 -4.99
CA HIS A 188 -4.23 -8.55 -3.94
C HIS A 188 -5.07 -8.60 -2.66
N SER A 189 -4.82 -9.64 -1.85
CA SER A 189 -5.51 -9.92 -0.58
C SER A 189 -5.08 -9.06 0.60
N PHE A 190 -4.06 -8.19 0.44
CA PHE A 190 -3.56 -7.31 1.50
C PHE A 190 -4.21 -5.93 1.45
N TYR A 191 -4.39 -5.35 2.63
CA TYR A 191 -5.13 -4.11 2.80
C TYR A 191 -4.29 -2.88 2.41
N ASP A 192 -4.87 -2.05 1.53
CA ASP A 192 -4.45 -0.67 1.24
C ASP A 192 -5.08 0.34 2.23
N SER A 193 -6.08 -0.11 2.98
CA SER A 193 -6.73 0.65 4.03
C SER A 193 -7.30 -0.26 5.12
N CYS A 194 -7.18 0.15 6.37
CA CYS A 194 -7.66 -0.59 7.54
C CYS A 194 -8.23 0.39 8.57
N ILE A 195 -9.26 -0.03 9.30
CA ILE A 195 -9.82 0.70 10.44
C ILE A 195 -9.88 -0.26 11.62
N THR A 196 -9.40 0.19 12.78
CA THR A 196 -9.48 -0.56 14.04
C THR A 196 -9.81 0.39 15.18
N TYR A 197 -10.03 -0.18 16.37
CA TYR A 197 -10.32 0.58 17.59
C TYR A 197 -9.42 0.11 18.73
N THR A 198 -9.03 1.05 19.58
CA THR A 198 -8.21 0.72 20.75
C THR A 198 -8.97 -0.06 21.82
N ASP A 199 -8.28 -0.98 22.49
CA ASP A 199 -8.81 -1.74 23.62
C ASP A 199 -8.81 -0.92 24.94
N GLN A 200 -9.07 -1.56 26.08
CA GLN A 200 -9.14 -0.90 27.40
C GLN A 200 -7.81 -0.29 27.84
N ASP A 201 -6.69 -0.80 27.33
CA ASP A 201 -5.34 -0.35 27.62
C ASP A 201 -4.85 0.65 26.57
N GLY A 202 -5.74 1.10 25.67
CA GLY A 202 -5.45 2.03 24.59
C GLY A 202 -4.65 1.40 23.45
N PHE A 203 -4.47 0.08 23.43
CA PHE A 203 -3.69 -0.63 22.43
C PHE A 203 -4.50 -0.83 21.15
N TYR A 204 -3.85 -0.66 20.00
CA TYR A 204 -4.39 -1.03 18.70
C TYR A 204 -3.39 -1.88 17.91
N PHE A 205 -3.94 -2.69 17.00
CA PHE A 205 -3.17 -3.57 16.11
C PHE A 205 -3.84 -3.64 14.73
N MET A 206 -3.01 -3.60 13.69
CA MET A 206 -3.36 -3.77 12.30
C MET A 206 -2.36 -4.72 11.67
N ASP A 207 -2.85 -5.68 10.89
CA ASP A 207 -2.03 -6.63 10.14
C ASP A 207 -2.48 -6.70 8.68
N SER A 208 -1.82 -7.58 7.92
CA SER A 208 -2.18 -7.88 6.53
C SER A 208 -2.11 -6.64 5.63
N LEU A 209 -1.24 -5.67 5.97
CA LEU A 209 -1.08 -4.42 5.22
C LEU A 209 -0.10 -4.62 4.04
N LEU A 210 -0.25 -3.81 2.99
CA LEU A 210 0.73 -3.74 1.91
C LEU A 210 2.08 -3.17 2.40
N PRO A 211 3.22 -3.55 1.77
CA PRO A 211 4.53 -2.95 2.03
C PRO A 211 4.66 -1.58 1.34
N ASP A 212 3.86 -0.61 1.79
CA ASP A 212 3.94 0.79 1.36
C ASP A 212 3.82 1.72 2.57
N ARG A 213 3.82 3.03 2.32
CA ARG A 213 3.60 4.07 3.33
C ARG A 213 2.12 4.23 3.62
N PHE A 214 1.79 4.41 4.89
CA PHE A 214 0.44 4.68 5.36
C PHE A 214 0.35 6.02 6.07
N TRP A 215 -0.72 6.76 5.80
CA TRP A 215 -1.24 7.72 6.76
C TRP A 215 -1.99 6.95 7.84
N VAL A 216 -1.51 7.06 9.07
CA VAL A 216 -2.19 6.55 10.27
C VAL A 216 -2.83 7.73 10.97
N GLU A 217 -4.15 7.76 11.00
CA GLU A 217 -4.98 8.81 11.59
C GLU A 217 -5.67 8.25 12.82
N VAL A 218 -5.77 9.06 13.87
CA VAL A 218 -6.49 8.69 15.09
C VAL A 218 -7.50 9.76 15.47
N ALA A 219 -8.68 9.32 15.91
CA ALA A 219 -9.75 10.20 16.38
C ALA A 219 -10.39 9.65 17.65
N TYR A 220 -10.66 10.55 18.60
CA TYR A 220 -11.44 10.24 19.80
C TYR A 220 -12.29 11.45 20.22
N PRO A 221 -13.58 11.27 20.59
CA PRO A 221 -14.42 12.37 21.03
C PRO A 221 -13.81 13.16 22.20
N GLY A 222 -13.82 14.50 22.09
CA GLY A 222 -13.25 15.40 23.11
C GLY A 222 -11.74 15.67 22.94
N TYR A 223 -11.10 15.10 21.93
CA TYR A 223 -9.69 15.31 21.63
C TYR A 223 -9.51 15.84 20.19
N LEU A 224 -8.43 16.60 19.97
CA LEU A 224 -8.00 16.92 18.62
C LEU A 224 -7.49 15.64 17.93
N PRO A 225 -7.88 15.36 16.67
CA PRO A 225 -7.34 14.23 15.93
C PRO A 225 -5.85 14.45 15.63
N ASP A 226 -5.12 13.36 15.44
CA ASP A 226 -3.71 13.37 15.09
C ASP A 226 -3.44 12.39 13.95
N SER A 227 -2.36 12.61 13.20
CA SER A 227 -1.97 11.71 12.12
C SER A 227 -0.47 11.70 11.85
N GLN A 228 0.02 10.56 11.40
CA GLN A 228 1.41 10.36 11.05
C GLN A 228 1.53 9.60 9.72
N LEU A 229 2.44 10.06 8.86
CA LEU A 229 2.88 9.31 7.68
C LEU A 229 4.02 8.36 8.08
N THR A 230 3.89 7.08 7.74
CA THR A 230 4.94 6.09 7.98
C THR A 230 6.04 6.14 6.92
N ASP A 231 7.22 5.62 7.27
CA ASP A 231 8.13 5.07 6.27
C ASP A 231 7.50 3.84 5.59
N PRO A 232 8.04 3.36 4.45
CA PRO A 232 7.55 2.13 3.82
C PRO A 232 7.57 0.99 4.83
N LEU A 233 6.44 0.30 4.96
CA LEU A 233 6.36 -0.85 5.85
C LEU A 233 7.09 -2.05 5.26
N HIS A 234 7.67 -2.86 6.13
CA HIS A 234 8.28 -4.14 5.79
C HIS A 234 7.73 -5.21 6.72
N PHE A 235 7.41 -6.39 6.22
CA PHE A 235 6.85 -7.49 7.00
C PHE A 235 7.77 -7.92 8.15
N LEU A 236 9.07 -7.95 7.91
CA LEU A 236 10.08 -8.32 8.91
C LEU A 236 10.36 -7.22 9.95
N GLN A 237 9.81 -6.02 9.76
CA GLN A 237 9.93 -4.91 10.72
C GLN A 237 8.54 -4.32 11.05
N PRO A 238 7.76 -5.00 11.93
CA PRO A 238 6.50 -4.45 12.43
C PRO A 238 6.70 -3.06 13.03
N LEU A 239 5.84 -2.11 12.65
CA LEU A 239 5.95 -0.72 13.08
C LEU A 239 5.13 -0.46 14.35
N THR A 240 5.69 0.29 15.29
CA THR A 240 4.98 0.80 16.47
C THR A 240 4.84 2.31 16.40
N ILE A 241 3.61 2.82 16.51
CA ILE A 241 3.29 4.25 16.52
C ILE A 241 2.41 4.54 17.74
N ASN A 242 2.80 5.52 18.55
CA ASN A 242 2.01 5.91 19.72
C ASN A 242 1.47 7.32 19.54
N PHE A 243 0.20 7.51 19.86
CA PHE A 243 -0.46 8.82 19.79
C PHE A 243 -0.74 9.33 21.20
N ASN A 244 -0.44 10.61 21.43
CA ASN A 244 -0.78 11.34 22.65
C ASN A 244 -1.69 12.51 22.28
N LEU A 245 -2.99 12.26 22.31
CA LEU A 245 -4.00 13.22 21.92
C LEU A 245 -4.12 14.37 22.92
N VAL A 246 -4.32 15.56 22.38
CA VAL A 246 -4.56 16.79 23.16
C VAL A 246 -6.06 16.96 23.36
N GLY A 247 -6.49 16.97 24.62
CA GLY A 247 -7.88 17.20 24.99
C GLY A 247 -8.32 18.63 24.65
N ILE A 248 -9.56 18.77 24.21
CA ILE A 248 -10.19 20.08 23.99
C ILE A 248 -10.78 20.53 25.33
N GLU A 249 -10.26 21.61 25.92
CA GLU A 249 -10.87 22.19 27.12
C GLU A 249 -12.27 22.74 26.78
N ASP A 250 -13.27 22.34 27.56
CA ASP A 250 -14.62 22.93 27.56
C ASP A 250 -14.57 24.37 28.11
N ASN A 251 -14.04 25.30 27.32
CA ASN A 251 -14.31 26.71 27.54
C ASN A 251 -15.78 26.96 27.22
N LYS A 252 -16.58 27.24 28.27
CA LYS A 252 -17.98 27.67 28.25
C LYS A 252 -18.45 28.12 26.86
N VAL A 253 -19.23 27.26 26.21
CA VAL A 253 -20.07 27.48 25.01
C VAL A 253 -19.91 28.88 24.39
N VAL A 254 -18.99 29.00 23.43
CA VAL A 254 -19.08 30.01 22.37
C VAL A 254 -19.15 29.27 21.05
N LYS A 255 -20.20 29.60 20.29
CA LYS A 255 -20.62 28.97 19.02
C LYS A 255 -19.46 28.74 18.04
N ASP A 256 -19.36 27.48 17.60
CA ASP A 256 -18.73 26.91 16.38
C ASP A 256 -18.00 27.89 15.43
N PRO A 257 -16.69 27.64 15.21
CA PRO A 257 -16.06 27.96 13.96
C PRO A 257 -15.23 26.79 13.40
N ALA A 258 -15.84 26.03 12.50
CA ALA A 258 -15.24 25.59 11.23
C ALA A 258 -14.12 24.53 11.28
N SER A 259 -14.53 23.28 11.06
CA SER A 259 -13.83 22.36 10.15
C SER A 259 -13.45 23.12 8.87
N ALA A 260 -12.17 23.33 8.66
CA ALA A 260 -11.65 24.12 7.56
C ALA A 260 -12.07 23.50 6.22
N GLY A 261 -13.15 24.03 5.65
CA GLY A 261 -13.54 23.74 4.28
C GLY A 261 -15.03 23.53 4.05
N LEU A 262 -15.84 23.05 5.01
CA LEU A 262 -17.27 22.79 4.81
C LEU A 262 -18.08 23.28 6.01
N LYS A 263 -18.99 24.23 5.78
CA LYS A 263 -19.90 24.81 6.78
C LYS A 263 -21.34 24.57 6.35
N VAL A 264 -22.18 24.13 7.28
CA VAL A 264 -23.60 23.90 7.02
C VAL A 264 -24.44 24.68 8.03
N TYR A 265 -25.44 25.43 7.57
CA TYR A 265 -26.31 26.20 8.45
C TYR A 265 -27.67 26.48 7.79
N PRO A 266 -28.79 26.39 8.52
CA PRO A 266 -28.92 25.91 9.90
C PRO A 266 -28.80 24.38 9.99
N ASN A 267 -28.32 23.84 11.11
CA ASN A 267 -28.37 22.40 11.38
C ASN A 267 -28.78 22.21 12.85
N PRO A 268 -29.97 21.68 13.16
CA PRO A 268 -30.97 21.12 12.23
C PRO A 268 -31.65 22.14 11.28
N PHE A 269 -32.27 21.68 10.19
CA PHE A 269 -32.99 22.52 9.21
C PHE A 269 -34.41 22.00 8.91
N GLN A 270 -35.37 22.90 8.65
CA GLN A 270 -36.76 22.58 8.27
C GLN A 270 -37.10 22.91 6.81
N GLY A 271 -36.20 23.58 6.09
CA GLY A 271 -36.43 24.01 4.71
C GLY A 271 -35.14 24.09 3.94
N LEU A 272 -34.48 25.26 3.99
CA LEU A 272 -33.21 25.48 3.30
C LEU A 272 -32.03 25.25 4.23
N LEU A 273 -31.08 24.44 3.77
CA LEU A 273 -29.76 24.24 4.34
C LEU A 273 -28.72 24.92 3.44
N ARG A 274 -27.96 25.88 3.99
CA ARG A 274 -26.84 26.50 3.28
C ARG A 274 -25.58 25.69 3.54
N ILE A 275 -24.87 25.37 2.47
CA ILE A 275 -23.66 24.57 2.46
C ILE A 275 -22.55 25.43 1.86
N SER A 276 -21.66 25.98 2.68
CA SER A 276 -20.54 26.82 2.23
C SER A 276 -19.26 26.02 2.28
N TYR A 277 -18.45 26.07 1.21
CA TYR A 277 -17.19 25.36 1.19
C TYR A 277 -16.07 26.09 0.44
N ILE A 278 -14.82 25.86 0.87
CA ILE A 278 -13.63 26.44 0.25
C ILE A 278 -13.00 25.39 -0.65
N VAL A 279 -12.78 25.74 -1.92
CA VAL A 279 -12.09 24.85 -2.86
C VAL A 279 -10.73 25.42 -3.23
N GLY A 280 -9.68 24.64 -2.97
CA GLY A 280 -8.30 24.99 -3.32
C GLY A 280 -8.13 25.26 -4.82
N ARG A 281 -7.17 26.14 -5.16
CA ARG A 281 -6.96 26.61 -6.55
C ARG A 281 -6.71 25.49 -7.58
N ASN A 282 -6.30 24.29 -7.15
CA ASN A 282 -5.95 23.14 -7.99
C ASN A 282 -6.88 21.92 -7.90
N ALA A 283 -8.01 22.00 -7.17
CA ALA A 283 -8.93 20.84 -7.09
C ALA A 283 -9.67 20.65 -8.42
N LYS A 284 -9.49 19.48 -9.06
CA LYS A 284 -10.12 19.14 -10.35
C LYS A 284 -11.47 18.44 -10.21
N ASN A 285 -11.85 17.98 -9.01
CA ASN A 285 -13.08 17.23 -8.76
C ASN A 285 -13.93 17.86 -7.65
N TYR A 286 -15.03 18.49 -8.03
CA TYR A 286 -16.00 19.15 -7.14
C TYR A 286 -17.24 18.25 -7.01
N ALA A 287 -17.16 17.19 -6.20
CA ALA A 287 -18.30 16.30 -5.98
C ALA A 287 -18.88 16.52 -4.59
N LEU A 288 -19.94 17.34 -4.47
CA LEU A 288 -20.71 17.47 -3.24
C LEU A 288 -21.97 16.61 -3.34
N ARG A 289 -22.12 15.67 -2.41
CA ARG A 289 -23.21 14.69 -2.41
C ARG A 289 -23.90 14.64 -1.05
N VAL A 290 -25.20 14.33 -1.06
CA VAL A 290 -26.00 14.12 0.14
C VAL A 290 -26.40 12.66 0.22
N TYR A 291 -26.22 12.05 1.38
CA TYR A 291 -26.60 10.67 1.66
C TYR A 291 -27.56 10.61 2.85
N ASP A 292 -28.48 9.66 2.85
CA ASP A 292 -29.28 9.36 4.05
C ASP A 292 -28.49 8.47 5.03
N ALA A 293 -29.10 8.18 6.19
CA ALA A 293 -28.48 7.36 7.23
C ALA A 293 -28.13 5.94 6.79
N SER A 294 -28.75 5.41 5.73
CA SER A 294 -28.44 4.10 5.15
C SER A 294 -27.27 4.12 4.17
N GLY A 295 -26.75 5.31 3.83
CA GLY A 295 -25.72 5.49 2.80
C GLY A 295 -26.27 5.55 1.38
N ARG A 296 -27.59 5.61 1.19
CA ARG A 296 -28.20 5.83 -0.13
C ARG A 296 -27.96 7.27 -0.56
N LEU A 297 -27.53 7.46 -1.82
CA LEU A 297 -27.36 8.78 -2.43
C LEU A 297 -28.74 9.45 -2.61
N VAL A 298 -28.87 10.64 -2.04
CA VAL A 298 -30.10 11.44 -2.03
C VAL A 298 -30.02 12.57 -3.05
N LYS A 299 -28.89 13.27 -3.11
CA LYS A 299 -28.68 14.41 -4.02
C LYS A 299 -27.24 14.44 -4.51
N ASP A 300 -27.02 14.64 -5.79
CA ASP A 300 -25.69 14.92 -6.35
C ASP A 300 -25.61 16.34 -6.92
N PHE A 301 -24.85 17.21 -6.26
CA PHE A 301 -24.65 18.58 -6.70
C PHE A 301 -23.56 18.74 -7.76
N SER A 302 -22.81 17.68 -8.10
CA SER A 302 -21.72 17.74 -9.09
C SER A 302 -22.23 18.02 -10.51
N ARG A 303 -23.54 17.88 -10.76
CA ARG A 303 -24.16 18.05 -12.08
C ARG A 303 -24.56 19.50 -12.38
N PHE A 304 -24.56 20.39 -11.37
CA PHE A 304 -25.05 21.77 -11.49
C PHE A 304 -23.95 22.82 -11.73
N THR A 305 -22.67 22.43 -11.68
CA THR A 305 -21.54 23.35 -11.89
C THR A 305 -20.96 23.16 -13.29
N THR A 306 -21.59 23.75 -14.29
CA THR A 306 -20.95 23.99 -15.59
C THR A 306 -19.89 25.08 -15.45
N TYR A 307 -18.73 24.82 -16.06
CA TYR A 307 -17.60 25.72 -16.39
C TYR A 307 -17.61 27.15 -15.80
N ASP A 308 -16.53 27.46 -15.06
CA ASP A 308 -16.05 28.79 -14.67
C ASP A 308 -16.76 29.61 -13.59
N LEU A 309 -17.87 29.14 -13.01
CA LEU A 309 -18.40 29.71 -11.77
C LEU A 309 -18.10 28.76 -10.61
N ARG A 310 -17.23 29.19 -9.68
CA ARG A 310 -16.94 28.49 -8.42
C ARG A 310 -17.98 28.94 -7.38
N PRO A 311 -19.12 28.25 -7.18
CA PRO A 311 -20.06 28.66 -6.15
C PRO A 311 -19.40 28.52 -4.77
N THR A 312 -19.31 29.62 -4.03
CA THR A 312 -18.83 29.66 -2.63
C THR A 312 -19.86 29.08 -1.65
N GLY A 313 -21.06 28.73 -2.14
CA GLY A 313 -22.06 28.00 -1.39
C GLY A 313 -23.17 27.41 -2.26
N ILE A 314 -23.72 26.29 -1.78
CA ILE A 314 -24.85 25.54 -2.34
C ILE A 314 -26.00 25.63 -1.35
N ILE A 315 -27.24 25.66 -1.85
CA ILE A 315 -28.44 25.57 -1.03
C ILE A 315 -29.11 24.23 -1.32
N TRP A 316 -29.37 23.46 -0.26
CA TRP A 316 -30.21 22.27 -0.34
C TRP A 316 -31.56 22.57 0.33
N ASP A 317 -32.65 22.28 -0.37
CA ASP A 317 -34.02 22.49 0.10
C ASP A 317 -34.65 21.24 0.72
N GLY A 318 -33.85 20.21 0.98
CA GLY A 318 -34.33 18.93 1.51
C GLY A 318 -35.10 18.10 0.47
N THR A 319 -34.78 18.23 -0.82
CA THR A 319 -35.30 17.36 -1.90
C THR A 319 -34.25 16.39 -2.42
N ASP A 320 -34.67 15.29 -3.06
CA ASP A 320 -33.79 14.37 -3.80
C ASP A 320 -33.53 14.87 -5.24
N ASP A 321 -32.77 14.14 -6.06
CA ASP A 321 -32.47 14.51 -7.45
C ASP A 321 -33.72 14.60 -8.36
N MET A 322 -34.85 14.01 -7.98
CA MET A 322 -36.13 14.11 -8.69
C MET A 322 -36.99 15.30 -8.23
N GLY A 323 -36.52 16.07 -7.24
CA GLY A 323 -37.25 17.18 -6.64
C GLY A 323 -38.28 16.73 -5.60
N CYS A 324 -38.26 15.47 -5.19
CA CYS A 324 -39.17 14.95 -4.16
C CYS A 324 -38.63 15.28 -2.76
N PRO A 325 -39.45 15.76 -1.81
CA PRO A 325 -39.02 16.00 -0.45
C PRO A 325 -38.52 14.72 0.23
N VAL A 326 -37.36 14.81 0.89
CA VAL A 326 -36.78 13.71 1.67
C VAL A 326 -37.40 13.65 3.07
N GLN A 327 -37.37 12.50 3.72
CA GLN A 327 -37.96 12.32 5.07
C GLN A 327 -37.19 13.11 6.14
N GLU A 328 -37.84 13.43 7.25
CA GLU A 328 -37.16 13.91 8.45
C GLU A 328 -36.15 12.85 8.93
N GLY A 329 -34.97 13.27 9.37
CA GLY A 329 -33.93 12.34 9.76
C GLY A 329 -32.50 12.84 9.56
N VAL A 330 -31.56 11.91 9.70
CA VAL A 330 -30.12 12.19 9.60
C VAL A 330 -29.66 12.02 8.16
N TYR A 331 -28.93 13.01 7.69
CA TYR A 331 -28.27 13.02 6.39
C TYR A 331 -26.80 13.38 6.54
N PHE A 332 -26.01 13.07 5.53
CA PHE A 332 -24.60 13.37 5.46
C PHE A 332 -24.27 14.12 4.19
N ILE A 333 -23.65 15.29 4.33
CA ILE A 333 -23.08 16.04 3.22
C ILE A 333 -21.62 15.63 3.08
N CYS A 334 -21.26 15.09 1.94
CA CYS A 334 -19.94 14.56 1.64
C CYS A 334 -19.30 15.35 0.49
N THR A 335 -18.04 15.70 0.65
CA THR A 335 -17.10 16.06 -0.42
C THR A 335 -16.00 15.00 -0.47
N PRO A 336 -15.06 15.03 -1.44
CA PRO A 336 -13.90 14.14 -1.41
C PRO A 336 -13.01 14.31 -0.17
N TYR A 337 -13.14 15.43 0.56
CA TYR A 337 -12.24 15.82 1.64
C TYR A 337 -12.94 15.97 3.00
N SER A 338 -14.27 15.95 3.05
CA SER A 338 -15.00 16.26 4.28
C SER A 338 -16.39 15.64 4.29
N ARG A 339 -16.83 15.18 5.45
CA ARG A 339 -18.20 14.72 5.69
C ARG A 339 -18.80 15.45 6.88
N VAL A 340 -20.01 15.99 6.72
CA VAL A 340 -20.74 16.69 7.80
C VAL A 340 -22.13 16.06 7.96
N LYS A 341 -22.47 15.70 9.19
CA LYS A 341 -23.80 15.21 9.58
C LYS A 341 -24.77 16.39 9.68
N VAL A 342 -25.95 16.25 9.07
CA VAL A 342 -27.06 17.22 9.18
C VAL A 342 -28.36 16.54 9.55
N ILE A 343 -29.23 17.27 10.23
CA ILE A 343 -30.52 16.78 10.72
C ILE A 343 -31.62 17.58 10.02
N LYS A 344 -32.47 16.89 9.26
CA LYS A 344 -33.70 17.45 8.69
C LYS A 344 -34.84 17.23 9.70
N LEU A 345 -35.49 18.33 10.08
CA LEU A 345 -36.67 18.37 10.96
C LEU A 345 -37.97 18.48 10.18
#